data_AF-A0A976LQD8-F1
#
_entry.id   AF-A0A976LQD8-F1
#
_cell.length_a   1.000
_cell.length_b   1.000
_cell.length_c   1.000
_cell.angle_alpha   90.00
_cell.angle_beta   90.00
_cell.angle_gamma   90.00
#
_symmetry.space_group_name_H-M   'P 1'
#
loop_
_entity.id
_entity.type
_entity.pdbx_description
1 polymer ?
#
loop_
_entity_poly.entity_id
_entity_poly.type
_entity_poly.pdbx_seq_one_letter_code
_entity_poly.pdbx_strand_id
1 'polypeptide(L)'
;MRMDERLYMNTKYSLERPPANTPAFYATDDGTDPYERTVFAHYFVGNSDWYVLEYSPLEDTIFCWGEILPDMGHLGYTSMEELENAVIYGQLISGGVPSSFPIRVSYDTHWQPRSLKECLRLRR
;
A
#
# COMPACT_ATOMS: atom_id res chain seq x y z
N MET A 1 -31.81 25.38 1.28
CA MET A 1 -30.78 25.05 2.28
C MET A 1 -29.63 24.37 1.53
N ARG A 2 -28.62 25.12 1.09
CA ARG A 2 -27.41 24.53 0.48
C ARG A 2 -26.61 23.95 1.64
N MET A 3 -26.49 22.63 1.70
CA MET A 3 -25.47 22.01 2.54
C MET A 3 -24.12 22.47 2.01
N ASP A 4 -23.30 23.04 2.89
CA ASP A 4 -21.97 23.52 2.55
C ASP A 4 -21.05 22.30 2.35
N GLU A 5 -20.82 21.93 1.09
CA GLU A 5 -19.96 20.79 0.68
C GLU A 5 -18.53 20.87 1.26
N ARG A 6 -18.13 22.05 1.78
CA ARG A 6 -16.81 22.27 2.38
C ARG A 6 -16.61 21.59 3.73
N LEU A 7 -17.69 21.24 4.44
CA LEU A 7 -17.61 20.61 5.77
C LEU A 7 -17.30 19.10 5.73
N TYR A 8 -17.47 18.44 4.58
CA TYR A 8 -17.19 16.99 4.42
C TYR A 8 -15.84 16.65 3.79
N MET A 9 -15.04 17.66 3.39
CA MET A 9 -13.77 17.46 2.68
C MET A 9 -12.52 17.60 3.57
N ASN A 10 -12.66 17.74 4.89
CA ASN A 10 -11.53 18.14 5.74
C ASN A 10 -10.87 17.03 6.58
N THR A 11 -11.20 15.76 6.33
CA THR A 11 -10.40 14.65 6.84
C THR A 11 -9.44 14.23 5.74
N LYS A 12 -8.15 14.60 5.86
CA LYS A 12 -7.11 14.06 4.98
C LYS A 12 -7.21 12.54 5.07
N TYR A 13 -7.43 11.88 3.92
CA TYR A 13 -7.34 10.43 3.84
C TYR A 13 -5.98 10.01 4.39
N SER A 14 -5.97 9.06 5.32
CA SER A 14 -4.73 8.56 5.90
C SER A 14 -4.81 7.05 6.05
N LEU A 15 -3.70 6.40 5.70
CA LEU A 15 -3.53 4.97 5.84
C LEU A 15 -3.12 4.62 7.27
N GLU A 16 -3.54 3.45 7.75
CA GLU A 16 -2.89 2.88 8.92
C GLU A 16 -1.40 2.71 8.63
N ARG A 17 -0.55 2.95 9.64
CA ARG A 17 0.90 2.76 9.52
C ARG A 17 1.27 1.30 9.78
N PRO A 18 2.43 0.83 9.29
CA PRO A 18 2.91 -0.50 9.62
C PRO A 18 2.93 -0.72 11.14
N PRO A 19 2.66 -1.94 11.62
CA PRO A 19 2.57 -2.21 13.06
C PRO A 19 3.90 -1.91 13.76
N ALA A 20 3.85 -1.59 15.05
CA ALA A 20 5.02 -1.12 15.82
C ALA A 20 6.18 -2.13 15.92
N ASN A 21 5.93 -3.41 15.62
CA ASN A 21 6.94 -4.47 15.54
C ASN A 21 7.56 -4.62 14.15
N THR A 22 7.22 -3.74 13.20
CA THR A 22 7.88 -3.69 11.89
C THR A 22 9.35 -3.28 12.10
N PRO A 23 10.32 -4.02 11.56
CA PRO A 23 11.73 -3.69 11.70
C PRO A 23 12.06 -2.29 11.18
N ALA A 24 13.02 -1.63 11.83
CA ALA A 24 13.59 -0.39 11.32
C ALA A 24 14.46 -0.65 10.07
N PHE A 25 14.82 0.41 9.35
CA PHE A 25 15.68 0.28 8.17
C PHE A 25 17.02 -0.38 8.50
N TYR A 26 17.43 -1.29 7.62
CA TYR A 26 18.65 -2.10 7.73
C TYR A 26 18.69 -3.06 8.91
N ALA A 27 17.61 -3.17 9.70
CA ALA A 27 17.54 -4.12 10.80
C ALA A 27 17.50 -5.57 10.32
N THR A 28 17.10 -5.79 9.06
CA THR A 28 17.09 -7.12 8.42
C THR A 28 18.24 -7.32 7.43
N ASP A 29 19.27 -6.47 7.45
CA ASP A 29 20.47 -6.63 6.60
C ASP A 29 21.50 -7.58 7.22
N ASP A 30 21.08 -8.84 7.38
CA ASP A 30 21.86 -9.93 7.98
C ASP A 30 22.36 -10.95 6.94
N GLY A 31 22.23 -10.63 5.65
CA GLY A 31 22.52 -11.55 4.54
C GLY A 31 21.37 -12.49 4.17
N THR A 32 20.23 -12.42 4.86
CA THR A 32 19.02 -13.16 4.47
C THR A 32 18.49 -12.67 3.13
N ASP A 33 18.16 -13.62 2.26
CA ASP A 33 17.48 -13.37 0.99
C ASP A 33 16.22 -12.51 1.23
N PRO A 34 16.09 -11.34 0.58
CA PRO A 34 14.91 -10.50 0.72
C PRO A 34 13.57 -11.22 0.50
N TYR A 35 13.51 -12.25 -0.34
CA TYR A 35 12.28 -13.01 -0.58
C TYR A 35 11.88 -13.89 0.61
N GLU A 36 12.81 -14.26 1.48
CA GLU A 36 12.51 -15.05 2.69
C GLU A 36 12.19 -14.15 3.90
N ARG A 37 12.33 -12.82 3.76
CA ARG A 37 12.01 -11.86 4.83
C ARG A 37 10.51 -11.75 5.07
N THR A 38 10.15 -11.43 6.31
CA THR A 38 8.76 -11.30 6.73
C THR A 38 8.16 -9.98 6.26
N VAL A 39 6.93 -10.06 5.75
CA VAL A 39 6.09 -8.91 5.39
C VAL A 39 5.16 -8.58 6.56
N PHE A 40 5.28 -7.38 7.10
CA PHE A 40 4.56 -6.94 8.30
C PHE A 40 3.26 -6.18 8.01
N ALA A 41 3.15 -5.57 6.83
CA ALA A 41 1.97 -4.85 6.39
C ALA A 41 1.76 -5.04 4.90
N HIS A 42 0.51 -4.94 4.45
CA HIS A 42 0.14 -4.97 3.05
C HIS A 42 -0.79 -3.81 2.73
N TYR A 43 -0.44 -3.10 1.66
CA TYR A 43 -1.28 -2.06 1.07
C TYR A 43 -1.57 -2.43 -0.38
N PHE A 44 -2.77 -2.10 -0.85
CA PHE A 44 -3.19 -2.49 -2.19
C PHE A 44 -4.16 -1.49 -2.83
N VAL A 45 -4.15 -1.45 -4.16
CA VAL A 45 -5.21 -0.80 -4.95
C VAL A 45 -5.32 -1.47 -6.32
N GLY A 46 -6.52 -1.92 -6.68
CA GLY A 46 -6.70 -2.68 -7.92
C GLY A 46 -5.82 -3.93 -7.93
N ASN A 47 -4.89 -3.99 -8.89
CA ASN A 47 -3.91 -5.07 -9.04
C ASN A 47 -2.50 -4.66 -8.56
N SER A 48 -2.39 -3.54 -7.85
CA SER A 48 -1.13 -3.05 -7.33
C SER A 48 -0.98 -3.38 -5.85
N ASP A 49 0.19 -3.87 -5.45
CA ASP A 49 0.50 -4.33 -4.10
C ASP A 49 1.78 -3.68 -3.55
N TRP A 50 1.78 -3.40 -2.25
CA TRP A 50 2.96 -3.02 -1.48
C TRP A 50 3.05 -3.93 -0.26
N TYR A 51 4.03 -4.84 -0.27
CA TYR A 51 4.34 -5.74 0.83
C TYR A 51 5.50 -5.15 1.65
N VAL A 52 5.23 -4.68 2.86
CA VAL A 52 6.20 -3.94 3.69
C VAL A 52 7.10 -4.87 4.51
N LEU A 53 8.41 -4.66 4.40
CA LEU A 53 9.44 -5.39 5.14
C LEU A 53 9.98 -4.58 6.32
N GLU A 54 10.23 -3.28 6.10
CA GLU A 54 10.79 -2.39 7.11
C GLU A 54 10.06 -1.03 7.08
N TYR A 55 10.07 -0.31 8.19
CA TYR A 55 9.41 0.99 8.33
C TYR A 55 10.21 1.93 9.23
N SER A 56 10.39 3.16 8.77
CA SER A 56 10.91 4.26 9.57
C SER A 56 9.75 5.18 9.99
N PRO A 57 9.31 5.16 11.26
CA PRO A 57 8.29 6.09 11.74
C PRO A 57 8.80 7.54 11.82
N LEU A 58 10.11 7.75 11.84
CA LEU A 58 10.72 9.09 11.83
C LEU A 58 10.57 9.77 10.47
N GLU A 59 10.79 9.01 9.39
CA GLU A 59 10.75 9.49 8.01
C GLU A 59 9.40 9.19 7.32
N ASP A 60 8.48 8.54 8.04
CA ASP A 60 7.21 8.01 7.54
C ASP A 60 7.33 7.26 6.20
N THR A 61 8.38 6.44 6.11
CA THR A 61 8.81 5.78 4.86
C THR A 61 8.90 4.28 5.09
N ILE A 62 8.44 3.50 4.12
CA ILE A 62 8.50 2.04 4.11
C ILE A 62 9.57 1.55 3.14
N PHE A 63 10.20 0.43 3.48
CA PHE A 63 10.93 -0.41 2.55
C PHE A 63 10.06 -1.62 2.23
N CYS A 64 9.71 -1.80 0.96
CA CYS A 64 8.70 -2.76 0.54
C CYS A 64 9.04 -3.39 -0.80
N TRP A 65 8.44 -4.54 -1.09
CA TRP A 65 8.20 -4.96 -2.46
C TRP A 65 6.96 -4.25 -2.98
N GLY A 66 7.14 -3.34 -3.94
CA GLY A 66 6.06 -2.64 -4.61
C GLY A 66 5.87 -3.15 -6.03
N GLU A 67 4.64 -3.50 -6.40
CA GLU A 67 4.26 -3.96 -7.74
C GLU A 67 3.06 -3.14 -8.22
N ILE A 68 3.30 -2.19 -9.13
CA ILE A 68 2.24 -1.35 -9.68
C ILE A 68 1.63 -2.01 -10.93
N LEU A 69 2.49 -2.62 -11.75
CA LEU A 69 2.12 -3.37 -12.94
C LEU A 69 2.51 -4.84 -12.77
N PRO A 70 1.74 -5.79 -13.31
CA PRO A 70 2.03 -7.22 -13.20
C PRO A 70 3.45 -7.55 -13.67
N ASP A 71 4.16 -8.35 -12.88
CA ASP A 71 5.52 -8.83 -13.12
C ASP A 71 6.60 -7.74 -13.19
N MET A 72 6.30 -6.53 -12.71
CA MET A 72 7.23 -5.40 -12.62
C MET A 72 7.46 -4.96 -11.16
N GLY A 73 7.32 -5.89 -10.22
CA GLY A 73 7.61 -5.65 -8.83
C GLY A 73 9.10 -5.41 -8.56
N HIS A 74 9.40 -4.58 -7.57
CA HIS A 74 10.77 -4.35 -7.10
C HIS A 74 10.79 -4.02 -5.61
N LEU A 75 11.94 -4.29 -4.98
CA LEU A 75 12.24 -3.77 -3.64
C LEU A 75 12.65 -2.30 -3.76
N GLY A 76 12.09 -1.46 -2.90
CA GLY A 76 12.39 -0.05 -2.88
C GLY A 76 11.79 0.66 -1.68
N TYR A 77 12.10 1.95 -1.60
CA TYR A 77 11.55 2.84 -0.59
C TYR A 77 10.41 3.65 -1.20
N THR A 78 9.37 3.89 -0.40
CA THR A 78 8.30 4.84 -0.72
C THR A 78 7.74 5.42 0.56
N SER A 79 7.28 6.66 0.51
CA SER A 79 6.68 7.34 1.66
C SER A 79 5.22 6.92 1.83
N MET A 80 4.75 6.93 3.08
CA MET A 80 3.32 6.74 3.35
C MET A 80 2.46 7.83 2.71
N GLU A 81 3.00 9.05 2.57
CA GLU A 81 2.33 10.13 1.86
C GLU A 81 2.14 9.84 0.36
N GLU A 82 3.11 9.22 -0.31
CA GLU A 82 2.95 8.79 -1.70
C GLU A 82 1.82 7.78 -1.84
N LEU A 83 1.73 6.80 -0.94
CA LEU A 83 0.64 5.81 -0.94
C LEU A 83 -0.73 6.46 -0.66
N GLU A 84 -0.82 7.38 0.30
CA GLU A 84 -2.07 8.10 0.63
C GLU A 84 -2.56 9.00 -0.52
N ASN A 85 -1.64 9.52 -1.32
CA ASN A 85 -1.91 10.36 -2.48
C ASN A 85 -2.07 9.56 -3.78
N ALA A 86 -1.69 8.27 -3.80
CA ALA A 86 -1.85 7.41 -4.96
C ALA A 86 -3.34 7.14 -5.25
N VAL A 87 -3.75 7.44 -6.48
CA VAL A 87 -5.11 7.27 -6.96
C VAL A 87 -5.07 6.61 -8.32
N ILE A 88 -5.81 5.51 -8.47
CA ILE A 88 -6.18 4.97 -9.78
C ILE A 88 -7.62 5.36 -10.10
N TYR A 89 -7.97 5.42 -11.38
CA TYR A 89 -9.34 5.71 -11.79
C TYR A 89 -10.03 4.44 -12.29
N GLY A 90 -11.02 3.98 -11.53
CA GLY A 90 -11.93 2.93 -11.98
C GLY A 90 -12.82 3.45 -13.10
N GLN A 91 -13.15 2.59 -14.06
CA GLN A 91 -14.08 2.89 -15.16
C GLN A 91 -15.32 2.03 -15.01
N LEU A 92 -16.50 2.65 -15.09
CA LEU A 92 -17.79 1.96 -15.06
C LEU A 92 -18.65 2.47 -16.21
N ILE A 93 -19.30 1.56 -16.93
CA ILE A 93 -20.34 1.91 -17.89
C ILE A 93 -21.68 1.55 -17.26
N SER A 94 -22.54 2.56 -17.06
CA SER A 94 -23.90 2.37 -16.56
C SER A 94 -24.89 2.97 -17.56
N GLY A 95 -25.82 2.17 -18.08
CA GLY A 95 -26.79 2.62 -19.08
C GLY A 95 -26.18 3.19 -20.37
N GLY A 96 -24.97 2.76 -20.74
CA GLY A 96 -24.23 3.28 -21.90
C GLY A 96 -23.45 4.57 -21.65
N VAL A 97 -23.47 5.10 -20.41
CA VAL A 97 -22.69 6.29 -20.03
C VAL A 97 -21.41 5.85 -19.31
N PRO A 98 -20.22 6.17 -19.85
CA PRO A 98 -18.95 5.97 -19.15
C PRO A 98 -18.83 6.93 -17.95
N SER A 99 -18.35 6.43 -16.82
CA SER A 99 -18.04 7.21 -15.63
C SER A 99 -16.72 6.74 -15.05
N SER A 100 -15.91 7.68 -14.57
CA SER A 100 -14.68 7.39 -13.83
C SER A 100 -14.83 7.79 -12.37
N PHE A 101 -14.19 7.04 -11.48
CA PHE A 101 -14.18 7.34 -10.05
C PHE A 101 -12.80 7.03 -9.46
N PRO A 102 -12.32 7.83 -8.51
CA PRO A 102 -11.03 7.61 -7.88
C PRO A 102 -11.10 6.41 -6.93
N ILE A 103 -10.08 5.56 -6.98
CA ILE A 103 -9.84 4.46 -6.04
C ILE A 103 -8.46 4.70 -5.42
N ARG A 104 -8.42 4.70 -4.09
CA ARG A 104 -7.20 4.95 -3.31
C ARG A 104 -6.59 3.63 -2.82
N VAL A 105 -5.30 3.67 -2.52
CA VAL A 105 -4.59 2.62 -1.77
C VAL A 105 -5.33 2.34 -0.47
N SER A 106 -5.52 1.07 -0.14
CA SER A 106 -6.14 0.58 1.09
C SER A 106 -5.12 -0.22 1.91
N TYR A 107 -5.28 -0.21 3.24
CA TYR A 107 -4.52 -1.08 4.15
C TYR A 107 -5.28 -2.40 4.37
N ASP A 108 -4.58 -3.54 4.32
CA ASP A 108 -5.17 -4.84 4.67
C ASP A 108 -5.25 -5.02 6.19
N THR A 109 -6.43 -4.73 6.74
CA THR A 109 -6.74 -4.88 8.18
C THR A 109 -6.72 -6.33 8.69
N HIS A 110 -6.69 -7.32 7.80
CA HIS A 110 -6.66 -8.74 8.16
C HIS A 110 -5.30 -9.38 7.86
N TRP A 111 -4.29 -8.56 7.54
CA TRP A 111 -2.96 -9.04 7.21
C TRP A 111 -2.40 -9.94 8.33
N GLN A 112 -1.77 -11.04 7.91
CA GLN A 112 -1.02 -11.93 8.80
C GLN A 112 0.41 -12.00 8.30
N PRO A 113 1.42 -11.72 9.16
CA PRO A 113 2.82 -11.75 8.75
C PRO A 113 3.22 -13.10 8.16
N ARG A 114 3.92 -13.06 7.02
CA ARG A 114 4.45 -14.21 6.29
C ARG A 114 5.61 -13.79 5.38
N SER A 115 6.33 -14.73 4.78
CA SER A 115 7.46 -14.38 3.92
C SER A 115 7.01 -13.67 2.63
N LEU A 116 7.85 -12.80 2.09
CA LEU A 116 7.59 -12.14 0.80
C LEU A 116 7.36 -13.18 -0.30
N LYS A 117 8.14 -14.25 -0.33
CA LYS A 117 7.98 -15.38 -1.26
C LYS A 117 6.59 -16.01 -1.18
N GLU A 118 6.05 -16.18 0.02
CA GLU A 118 4.70 -16.70 0.16
C GLU A 118 3.66 -15.70 -0.38
N CYS A 119 3.84 -14.41 -0.10
CA CYS A 119 2.98 -13.36 -0.64
C CYS A 119 2.96 -13.40 -2.18
N LEU A 120 4.14 -13.44 -2.82
CA LEU A 120 4.26 -13.48 -4.28
C LEU A 120 3.72 -14.76 -4.91
N ARG A 121 3.64 -15.86 -4.17
CA ARG A 121 3.01 -17.12 -4.62
C ARG A 121 1.48 -17.06 -4.53
N LEU A 122 0.94 -16.31 -3.56
CA LEU A 122 -0.49 -16.21 -3.29
C LEU A 122 -1.17 -15.03 -3.99
N ARG A 123 -0.39 -14.13 -4.60
CA ARG A 123 -0.92 -12.99 -5.36
C ARG A 123 -1.83 -13.48 -6.48
N ARG A 124 -2.93 -12.75 -6.69
CA ARG A 124 -3.99 -13.11 -7.64
C ARG A 124 -3.62 -12.78 -9.08
#